data_AF-A0A315I2Z2-F1
#
_entry.id   AF-A0A315I2Z2-F1
#
_cell.length_a   1.000
_cell.length_b   1.000
_cell.length_c   1.000
_cell.angle_alpha   90.00
_cell.angle_beta   90.00
_cell.angle_gamma   90.00
#
_symmetry.space_group_name_H-M   'P 1'
#
loop_
_entity.id
_entity.type
_entity.pdbx_description
1 polymer ?
#
loop_
_entity_poly.entity_id
_entity_poly.type
_entity_poly.pdbx_seq_one_letter_code
_entity_poly.pdbx_strand_id
1 'polypeptide(L)'
;MNKQRIFVAGHRGMVGSAIVRQLAQRGDVELVLRTRDELDLLDGRAVQAFFAGAGIDQVYLAAAKVGGIVANNTYPADFIYENMMIESNIIHAAHLHNVNKLLFLGSSCIYPKLARQPMAESELLQGTLEPTNEPYAIAKIAGIKLCESYNRQYGRDYRSVMPTNLYGPHDNFHPDNSHVIPALLRRFHEAAQSHAPEVVVWGSGTPMREFLHVDDMAAASIHVMELAREVWQENTAPMLSHINVGTGVDCTIRELAQTIAKVVGYQGRVVFDAAKPDGTPRKLLDVTRLHQLGWYHEISLEAGLAGTYQWFLENQQRFRG
;
A
#
# COMPACT_ATOMS: atom_id res chain seq x y z
N MET A 1 -18.45 -10.82 25.61
CA MET A 1 -17.13 -10.19 25.40
C MET A 1 -17.38 -8.86 24.72
N ASN A 2 -16.75 -7.76 25.17
CA ASN A 2 -16.82 -6.49 24.44
C ASN A 2 -16.05 -6.62 23.13
N LYS A 3 -16.67 -6.20 22.02
CA LYS A 3 -16.02 -6.16 20.71
C LYS A 3 -14.93 -5.10 20.70
N GLN A 4 -13.86 -5.33 19.94
CA GLN A 4 -12.83 -4.33 19.69
C GLN A 4 -13.37 -3.29 18.70
N ARG A 5 -13.33 -2.01 19.08
CA ARG A 5 -13.75 -0.88 18.24
C ARG A 5 -12.59 -0.43 17.37
N ILE A 6 -12.66 -0.76 16.08
CA ILE A 6 -11.55 -0.56 15.14
C ILE A 6 -11.87 0.58 14.16
N PHE A 7 -11.07 1.64 14.20
CA PHE A 7 -11.13 2.72 13.21
C PHE A 7 -10.23 2.40 12.01
N VAL A 8 -10.81 2.30 10.82
CA VAL A 8 -10.05 2.19 9.56
C VAL A 8 -10.08 3.53 8.85
N ALA A 9 -9.03 4.32 9.03
CA ALA A 9 -8.89 5.59 8.32
C ALA A 9 -8.71 5.32 6.82
N GLY A 10 -9.47 6.01 5.96
CA GLY A 10 -9.40 5.77 4.52
C GLY A 10 -10.04 4.45 4.08
N HIS A 11 -11.05 3.96 4.81
CA HIS A 11 -11.74 2.68 4.57
C HIS A 11 -12.29 2.48 3.15
N ARG A 12 -12.50 3.55 2.39
CA ARG A 12 -12.91 3.45 0.99
C ARG A 12 -11.75 3.21 0.04
N GLY A 13 -10.51 3.56 0.38
CA GLY A 13 -9.33 3.37 -0.47
C GLY A 13 -9.05 1.90 -0.77
N MET A 14 -8.16 1.60 -1.73
CA MET A 14 -7.83 0.22 -2.13
C MET A 14 -7.49 -0.66 -0.92
N VAL A 15 -6.48 -0.27 -0.15
CA VAL A 15 -6.04 -1.02 1.03
C VAL A 15 -7.05 -0.97 2.17
N GLY A 16 -7.57 0.21 2.50
CA GLY A 16 -8.54 0.36 3.59
C GLY A 16 -9.78 -0.49 3.38
N SER A 17 -10.26 -0.60 2.14
CA SER A 17 -11.42 -1.44 1.80
C SER A 17 -11.12 -2.93 1.93
N ALA A 18 -9.90 -3.36 1.60
CA ALA A 18 -9.48 -4.76 1.76
C ALA A 18 -9.42 -5.17 3.24
N ILE A 19 -8.86 -4.31 4.09
CA ILE A 19 -8.87 -4.50 5.55
C ILE A 19 -10.31 -4.58 6.08
N VAL A 20 -11.18 -3.68 5.65
CA VAL A 20 -12.61 -3.70 6.04
C VAL A 20 -13.31 -4.98 5.58
N ARG A 21 -13.06 -5.48 4.37
CA ARG A 21 -13.69 -6.73 3.87
C ARG A 21 -13.37 -7.93 4.77
N GLN A 22 -12.15 -8.00 5.30
CA GLN A 22 -11.74 -9.09 6.19
C GLN A 22 -12.23 -8.88 7.62
N LEU A 23 -12.04 -7.68 8.19
CA LEU A 23 -12.50 -7.38 9.56
C LEU A 23 -14.03 -7.42 9.71
N ALA A 24 -14.80 -7.13 8.67
CA ALA A 24 -16.27 -7.20 8.73
C ALA A 24 -16.81 -8.63 8.93
N GLN A 25 -15.98 -9.65 8.67
CA GLN A 25 -16.34 -11.05 8.88
C GLN A 25 -16.11 -11.51 10.33
N ARG A 26 -15.48 -10.67 11.15
CA ARG A 26 -15.09 -10.98 12.54
C ARG A 26 -16.20 -10.59 13.52
N GLY A 27 -16.74 -11.57 14.24
CA GLY A 27 -17.80 -11.35 15.24
C GLY A 27 -17.35 -10.55 16.48
N ASP A 28 -16.04 -10.52 16.74
CA ASP A 28 -15.36 -9.83 17.84
C ASP A 28 -14.91 -8.40 17.50
N VAL A 29 -15.20 -7.91 16.29
CA VAL A 29 -14.86 -6.56 15.83
C VAL A 29 -16.11 -5.71 15.66
N GLU A 30 -16.02 -4.44 16.05
CA GLU A 30 -16.95 -3.38 15.70
C GLU A 30 -16.19 -2.32 14.86
N LEU A 31 -16.55 -2.19 13.58
CA LEU A 31 -15.91 -1.22 12.70
C LEU A 31 -16.47 0.18 12.94
N VAL A 32 -15.57 1.14 13.18
CA VAL A 32 -15.88 2.57 13.21
C VAL A 32 -15.34 3.18 11.93
N LEU A 33 -16.22 3.63 11.04
CA LEU A 33 -15.84 4.13 9.71
C LEU A 33 -16.33 5.55 9.51
N ARG A 34 -15.51 6.39 8.86
CA ARG A 34 -15.89 7.73 8.42
C ARG A 34 -15.44 7.94 6.98
N THR A 35 -16.31 8.52 6.17
CA THR A 35 -16.00 9.05 4.84
C THR A 35 -15.26 10.38 4.97
N ARG A 36 -14.67 10.87 3.87
CA ARG A 36 -14.00 12.18 3.86
C ARG A 36 -14.97 13.32 4.18
N ASP A 37 -16.23 13.21 3.75
CA ASP A 37 -17.26 14.22 4.00
C ASP A 37 -17.73 14.23 5.46
N GLU A 38 -17.68 13.08 6.14
CA GLU A 38 -18.02 12.98 7.57
C GLU A 38 -16.86 13.35 8.49
N LEU A 39 -15.61 13.17 8.04
CA LEU A 39 -14.40 13.47 8.78
C LEU A 39 -13.25 13.79 7.83
N ASP A 40 -12.96 15.09 7.67
CA ASP A 40 -11.74 15.51 6.99
C ASP A 40 -10.54 15.31 7.91
N LEU A 41 -9.64 14.40 7.52
CA LEU A 41 -8.47 14.02 8.30
C LEU A 41 -7.38 15.11 8.28
N LEU A 42 -7.50 16.12 7.43
CA LEU A 42 -6.65 17.31 7.43
C LEU A 42 -7.01 18.28 8.56
N ASP A 43 -8.28 18.29 9.01
CA ASP A 43 -8.73 19.13 10.12
C ASP A 43 -8.38 18.47 11.46
N GLY A 44 -7.31 18.94 12.08
CA GLY A 44 -6.86 18.45 13.38
C GLY A 44 -7.93 18.58 14.48
N ARG A 45 -8.79 19.61 14.45
CA ARG A 45 -9.87 19.76 15.45
C ARG A 45 -10.95 18.71 15.26
N ALA A 46 -11.35 18.45 14.02
CA ALA A 46 -12.33 17.42 13.69
C ALA A 46 -11.83 16.02 14.11
N VAL A 47 -10.56 15.72 13.83
CA VAL A 47 -9.92 14.46 14.24
C VAL A 47 -9.90 14.30 15.76
N GLN A 48 -9.50 15.33 16.51
CA GLN A 48 -9.53 15.30 17.98
C GLN A 48 -10.95 15.06 18.52
N ALA A 49 -11.95 15.80 18.00
CA ALA A 49 -13.34 15.63 18.40
C ALA A 49 -13.87 14.21 18.12
N PHE A 50 -13.48 13.60 16.99
CA PHE A 50 -13.82 12.22 16.67
C PHE A 50 -13.25 11.23 17.69
N PHE A 51 -11.95 11.31 18.00
CA PHE A 51 -11.32 10.38 18.94
C PHE A 51 -11.85 10.54 20.37
N ALA A 52 -12.22 11.76 20.78
CA ALA A 52 -12.80 12.03 22.09
C ALA A 52 -14.13 11.30 22.35
N GLY A 53 -14.94 11.10 21.32
CA GLY A 53 -16.28 10.51 21.44
C GLY A 53 -16.43 9.07 20.91
N ALA A 54 -15.48 8.58 20.11
CA ALA A 54 -15.66 7.31 19.39
C ALA A 54 -15.28 6.05 20.18
N GLY A 55 -14.52 6.17 21.27
CA GLY A 55 -14.08 5.03 22.09
C GLY A 55 -13.31 4.00 21.26
N ILE A 56 -12.24 4.42 20.58
CA ILE A 56 -11.47 3.57 19.65
C ILE A 56 -10.46 2.71 20.42
N ASP A 57 -10.40 1.42 20.11
CA ASP A 57 -9.39 0.51 20.66
C ASP A 57 -8.18 0.38 19.74
N GLN A 58 -8.42 0.34 18.42
CA GLN A 58 -7.37 0.15 17.41
C GLN A 58 -7.57 1.05 16.19
N VAL A 59 -6.46 1.47 15.58
CA VAL A 59 -6.47 2.27 14.35
C VAL A 59 -5.67 1.59 13.24
N TYR A 60 -6.29 1.41 12.08
CA TYR A 60 -5.57 1.16 10.82
C TYR A 60 -5.47 2.48 10.04
N LEU A 61 -4.27 3.04 9.95
CA LEU A 61 -4.03 4.30 9.26
C LEU A 61 -3.77 4.04 7.76
N ALA A 62 -4.85 3.75 7.03
CA ALA A 62 -4.83 3.49 5.59
C ALA A 62 -5.22 4.71 4.73
N ALA A 63 -5.45 5.87 5.34
CA ALA A 63 -5.69 7.13 4.66
C ALA A 63 -4.37 7.77 4.20
N ALA A 64 -4.31 8.21 2.95
CA ALA A 64 -3.16 8.89 2.37
C ALA A 64 -3.56 9.61 1.08
N LYS A 65 -2.82 10.65 0.70
CA LYS A 65 -2.79 11.13 -0.69
C LYS A 65 -1.81 10.26 -1.46
N VAL A 66 -2.31 9.51 -2.44
CA VAL A 66 -1.55 8.54 -3.23
C VAL A 66 -1.77 8.83 -4.72
N GLY A 67 -0.76 8.55 -5.54
CA GLY A 67 -0.85 8.68 -6.99
C GLY A 67 0.40 8.15 -7.70
N GLY A 68 0.34 8.08 -9.03
CA GLY A 68 1.43 7.61 -9.87
C GLY A 68 2.53 8.66 -10.09
N ILE A 69 3.42 8.37 -11.05
CA ILE A 69 4.60 9.21 -11.37
C ILE A 69 4.22 10.65 -11.72
N VAL A 70 3.17 10.83 -12.54
CA VAL A 70 2.72 12.16 -12.97
C VAL A 70 2.22 12.96 -11.76
N ALA A 71 1.31 12.38 -10.97
CA ALA A 71 0.72 13.07 -9.82
C ALA A 71 1.77 13.51 -8.78
N ASN A 72 2.76 12.67 -8.47
CA ASN A 72 3.80 13.03 -7.50
C ASN A 72 4.69 14.19 -8.01
N ASN A 73 5.00 14.23 -9.31
CA ASN A 73 5.79 15.32 -9.90
C ASN A 73 4.97 16.61 -10.07
N THR A 74 3.68 16.51 -10.36
CA THR A 74 2.81 17.67 -10.59
C THR A 74 2.37 18.35 -9.28
N TYR A 75 2.11 17.57 -8.22
CA TYR A 75 1.56 18.08 -6.96
C TYR A 75 2.45 17.80 -5.72
N PRO A 76 3.78 18.01 -5.78
CA PRO A 76 4.70 17.56 -4.74
C PRO A 76 4.39 18.17 -3.36
N ALA A 77 3.94 19.43 -3.32
CA ALA A 77 3.54 20.12 -2.09
C ALA A 77 2.33 19.44 -1.41
N ASP A 78 1.31 19.08 -2.18
CA ASP A 78 0.13 18.38 -1.65
C ASP A 78 0.51 17.00 -1.10
N PHE A 79 1.37 16.26 -1.82
CA PHE A 79 1.77 14.92 -1.42
C PHE A 79 2.53 14.92 -0.09
N ILE A 80 3.44 15.86 0.14
CA ILE A 80 4.11 15.96 1.44
C ILE A 80 3.16 16.51 2.51
N TYR A 81 2.47 17.61 2.24
CA TYR A 81 1.64 18.31 3.23
C TYR A 81 0.46 17.46 3.72
N GLU A 82 -0.37 16.95 2.80
CA GLU A 82 -1.58 16.22 3.20
C GLU A 82 -1.22 14.95 3.97
N ASN A 83 -0.19 14.21 3.55
CA ASN A 83 0.22 13.00 4.25
C ASN A 83 0.78 13.31 5.65
N MET A 84 1.63 14.34 5.78
CA MET A 84 2.14 14.78 7.09
C MET A 84 1.02 15.22 8.04
N MET A 85 0.02 15.94 7.53
CA MET A 85 -1.10 16.40 8.34
C MET A 85 -1.99 15.23 8.78
N ILE A 86 -2.35 14.33 7.86
CA ILE A 86 -3.18 13.15 8.17
C ILE A 86 -2.49 12.28 9.24
N GLU A 87 -1.22 11.95 9.05
CA GLU A 87 -0.50 11.08 9.97
C GLU A 87 -0.29 11.75 11.34
N SER A 88 0.07 13.04 11.37
CA SER A 88 0.24 13.79 12.61
C SER A 88 -1.07 13.90 13.39
N ASN A 89 -2.17 14.25 12.71
CA ASN A 89 -3.48 14.40 13.34
C ASN A 89 -3.95 13.09 13.96
N ILE A 90 -3.90 11.99 13.20
CA ILE A 90 -4.39 10.69 13.68
C ILE A 90 -3.51 10.14 14.79
N ILE A 91 -2.18 10.10 14.61
CA ILE A 91 -1.28 9.52 15.62
C ILE A 91 -1.34 10.33 16.93
N HIS A 92 -1.36 11.66 16.84
CA HIS A 92 -1.45 12.51 18.03
C HIS A 92 -2.81 12.37 18.74
N ALA A 93 -3.93 12.38 18.00
CA ALA A 93 -5.25 12.19 18.60
C ALA A 93 -5.43 10.80 19.22
N ALA A 94 -4.95 9.76 18.55
CA ALA A 94 -4.92 8.40 19.08
C ALA A 94 -4.18 8.36 20.43
N HIS A 95 -3.02 9.02 20.53
CA HIS A 95 -2.28 9.09 21.78
C HIS A 95 -3.03 9.87 22.87
N LEU A 96 -3.55 11.07 22.57
CA LEU A 96 -4.27 11.90 23.56
C LEU A 96 -5.52 11.22 24.12
N HIS A 97 -6.16 10.36 23.32
CA HIS A 97 -7.35 9.62 23.70
C HIS A 97 -7.09 8.16 24.07
N ASN A 98 -5.85 7.84 24.46
CA ASN A 98 -5.45 6.53 25.01
C ASN A 98 -5.66 5.32 24.10
N VAL A 99 -5.73 5.52 22.79
CA VAL A 99 -5.64 4.42 21.83
C VAL A 99 -4.22 3.86 21.87
N ASN A 100 -4.08 2.61 22.30
CA ASN A 100 -2.75 2.01 22.48
C ASN A 100 -2.24 1.28 21.23
N LYS A 101 -3.12 0.81 20.35
CA LYS A 101 -2.77 0.04 19.15
C LYS A 101 -3.06 0.81 17.88
N LEU A 102 -2.04 0.97 17.04
CA LEU A 102 -2.16 1.61 15.73
C LEU A 102 -1.28 0.85 14.74
N LEU A 103 -1.76 0.68 13.51
CA LEU A 103 -0.97 0.19 12.39
C LEU A 103 -0.88 1.27 11.33
N PHE A 104 0.33 1.78 11.11
CA PHE A 104 0.64 2.73 10.05
C PHE A 104 1.00 2.01 8.75
N LEU A 105 0.41 2.45 7.65
CA LEU A 105 0.70 1.92 6.32
C LEU A 105 1.67 2.86 5.59
N GLY A 106 2.90 2.38 5.43
CA GLY A 106 3.97 3.03 4.69
C GLY A 106 3.92 2.74 3.18
N SER A 107 5.08 2.71 2.56
CA SER A 107 5.24 2.43 1.13
C SER A 107 6.67 2.00 0.84
N SER A 108 6.89 1.04 -0.05
CA SER A 108 8.24 0.69 -0.54
C SER A 108 8.99 1.82 -1.26
N CYS A 109 8.32 2.94 -1.60
CA CYS A 109 8.97 4.14 -2.13
C CYS A 109 9.81 4.90 -1.10
N ILE A 110 9.76 4.53 0.19
CA ILE A 110 10.60 5.14 1.24
C ILE A 110 12.08 4.70 1.17
N TYR A 111 12.37 3.61 0.47
CA TYR A 111 13.74 3.11 0.38
C TYR A 111 14.56 3.92 -0.62
N PRO A 112 15.89 4.05 -0.39
CA PRO A 112 16.79 4.72 -1.31
C PRO A 112 16.68 4.19 -2.75
N LYS A 113 16.86 5.08 -3.72
CA LYS A 113 16.82 4.72 -5.16
C LYS A 113 17.79 3.59 -5.51
N LEU A 114 18.95 3.57 -4.86
CA LEU A 114 20.03 2.62 -5.07
C LEU A 114 20.22 1.67 -3.86
N ALA A 115 19.15 1.37 -3.13
CA ALA A 115 19.17 0.40 -2.04
C ALA A 115 19.63 -0.99 -2.52
N ARG A 116 20.29 -1.73 -1.62
CA ARG A 116 20.69 -3.11 -1.86
C ARG A 116 19.45 -3.99 -2.05
N GLN A 117 19.53 -4.97 -2.96
CA GLN A 117 18.41 -5.84 -3.31
C GLN A 117 18.69 -7.29 -2.84
N PRO A 118 17.71 -7.99 -2.23
CA PRO A 118 16.40 -7.47 -1.80
C PRO A 118 16.53 -6.42 -0.68
N MET A 119 15.60 -5.46 -0.63
CA MET A 119 15.65 -4.34 0.32
C MET A 119 15.16 -4.78 1.71
N ALA A 120 16.08 -5.03 2.63
CA ALA A 120 15.75 -5.22 4.05
C ALA A 120 15.32 -3.92 4.71
N GLU A 121 14.63 -4.00 5.84
CA GLU A 121 14.15 -2.82 6.58
C GLU A 121 15.27 -1.86 6.96
N SER A 122 16.48 -2.39 7.20
CA SER A 122 17.69 -1.60 7.50
C SER A 122 18.16 -0.69 6.37
N GLU A 123 17.68 -0.87 5.14
CA GLU A 123 18.00 0.00 4.00
C GLU A 123 17.31 1.38 4.11
N LEU A 124 16.34 1.54 5.02
CA LEU A 124 15.71 2.82 5.27
C LEU A 124 16.76 3.89 5.65
N LEU A 125 16.71 5.05 4.99
CA LEU A 125 17.60 6.21 5.21
C LEU A 125 19.10 5.96 4.91
N GLN A 126 19.46 4.89 4.20
CA GLN A 126 20.86 4.61 3.83
C GLN A 126 21.36 5.38 2.59
N GLY A 127 20.52 6.18 1.95
CA GLY A 127 20.88 6.90 0.73
C GLY A 127 19.78 7.83 0.22
N THR A 128 20.02 8.44 -0.94
CA THR A 128 19.09 9.36 -1.58
C THR A 128 17.84 8.66 -2.10
N LEU A 129 16.70 9.34 -2.00
CA LEU A 129 15.40 8.86 -2.46
C LEU A 129 15.28 9.03 -3.99
N GLU A 130 14.27 8.39 -4.58
CA GLU A 130 13.89 8.65 -5.98
C GLU A 130 13.24 10.05 -6.06
N PRO A 131 13.77 11.00 -6.85
CA PRO A 131 13.27 12.38 -6.88
C PRO A 131 11.75 12.50 -7.14
N THR A 132 11.22 11.64 -8.01
CA THR A 132 9.77 11.62 -8.30
C THR A 132 8.94 11.39 -7.04
N ASN A 133 9.38 10.55 -6.11
CA ASN A 133 8.61 10.15 -4.94
C ASN A 133 9.08 10.82 -3.64
N GLU A 134 10.15 11.62 -3.68
CA GLU A 134 10.81 12.17 -2.49
C GLU A 134 9.85 12.89 -1.54
N PRO A 135 8.95 13.80 -1.98
CA PRO A 135 8.04 14.49 -1.06
C PRO A 135 7.09 13.53 -0.32
N TYR A 136 6.52 12.56 -1.03
CA TYR A 136 5.66 11.52 -0.46
C TYR A 136 6.44 10.57 0.45
N ALA A 137 7.62 10.15 0.03
CA ALA A 137 8.50 9.26 0.78
C ALA A 137 8.92 9.89 2.11
N ILE A 138 9.31 11.17 2.12
CA ILE A 138 9.67 11.89 3.35
C ILE A 138 8.49 11.94 4.33
N ALA A 139 7.27 12.24 3.87
CA ALA A 139 6.08 12.18 4.72
C ALA A 139 5.91 10.76 5.31
N LYS A 140 5.97 9.71 4.48
CA LYS A 140 5.82 8.34 4.98
C LYS A 140 6.92 7.90 5.96
N ILE A 141 8.14 8.39 5.79
CA ILE A 141 9.23 8.19 6.76
C ILE A 141 8.90 8.92 8.07
N ALA A 142 8.41 10.15 8.00
CA ALA A 142 7.97 10.90 9.18
C ALA A 142 6.87 10.17 9.95
N GLY A 143 5.88 9.58 9.29
CA GLY A 143 4.85 8.73 9.91
C GLY A 143 5.41 7.52 10.68
N ILE A 144 6.42 6.83 10.13
CA ILE A 144 7.14 5.75 10.85
C ILE A 144 7.83 6.33 12.09
N LYS A 145 8.54 7.44 11.94
CA LYS A 145 9.28 8.08 13.05
C LYS A 145 8.36 8.70 14.09
N LEU A 146 7.14 9.10 13.75
CA LEU A 146 6.09 9.43 14.71
C LEU A 146 5.73 8.20 15.53
N CYS A 147 5.39 7.07 14.89
CA CYS A 147 5.07 5.83 15.60
C CYS A 147 6.19 5.40 16.56
N GLU A 148 7.43 5.35 16.08
CA GLU A 148 8.62 5.00 16.88
C GLU A 148 8.84 5.96 18.06
N SER A 149 8.63 7.26 17.84
CA SER A 149 8.74 8.28 18.89
C SER A 149 7.68 8.10 19.98
N TYR A 150 6.42 7.92 19.60
CA TYR A 150 5.33 7.67 20.56
C TYR A 150 5.51 6.36 21.33
N ASN A 151 6.02 5.31 20.67
CA ASN A 151 6.34 4.05 21.32
C ASN A 151 7.42 4.22 22.40
N ARG A 152 8.52 4.92 22.06
CA ARG A 152 9.66 5.14 22.97
C ARG A 152 9.31 6.06 24.13
N GLN A 153 8.54 7.12 23.88
CA GLN A 153 8.26 8.15 24.88
C GLN A 153 7.09 7.78 25.80
N TYR A 154 6.06 7.12 25.27
CA TYR A 154 4.81 6.90 25.97
C TYR A 154 4.41 5.42 26.10
N GLY A 155 5.26 4.50 25.65
CA GLY A 155 4.99 3.07 25.75
C GLY A 155 3.84 2.58 24.85
N ARG A 156 3.46 3.33 23.81
CA ARG A 156 2.45 2.93 22.82
C ARG A 156 2.86 1.67 22.05
N ASP A 157 1.88 1.03 21.39
CA ASP A 157 2.05 -0.10 20.47
C ASP A 157 1.63 0.31 19.05
N TYR A 158 2.33 1.31 18.51
CA TYR A 158 2.12 1.84 17.16
C TYR A 158 3.08 1.16 16.19
N ARG A 159 2.55 0.21 15.43
CA ARG A 159 3.29 -0.63 14.48
C ARG A 159 3.23 -0.02 13.08
N SER A 160 4.09 -0.48 12.18
CA SER A 160 4.06 -0.04 10.78
C SER A 160 4.40 -1.16 9.80
N VAL A 161 3.73 -1.16 8.65
CA VAL A 161 3.93 -2.12 7.55
C VAL A 161 4.20 -1.40 6.23
N MET A 162 5.13 -1.95 5.43
CA MET A 162 5.74 -1.32 4.26
C MET A 162 5.43 -2.18 3.06
N PRO A 163 4.29 -1.94 2.39
CA PRO A 163 3.88 -2.74 1.26
C PRO A 163 4.80 -2.52 0.05
N THR A 164 5.06 -3.60 -0.68
CA THR A 164 5.57 -3.58 -2.05
C THR A 164 4.51 -3.01 -3.03
N ASN A 165 4.69 -3.14 -4.34
CA ASN A 165 3.68 -2.69 -5.30
C ASN A 165 2.38 -3.49 -5.11
N LEU A 166 1.29 -2.79 -4.86
CA LEU A 166 -0.02 -3.39 -4.64
C LEU A 166 -0.86 -3.35 -5.92
N TYR A 167 -1.75 -4.32 -6.04
CA TYR A 167 -2.80 -4.35 -7.07
C TYR A 167 -4.02 -5.10 -6.54
N GLY A 168 -5.19 -4.86 -7.14
CA GLY A 168 -6.41 -5.58 -6.78
C GLY A 168 -7.70 -4.78 -6.97
N PRO A 169 -8.80 -5.24 -6.38
CA PRO A 169 -10.07 -4.51 -6.34
C PRO A 169 -9.92 -3.08 -5.80
N HIS A 170 -10.68 -2.14 -6.37
CA HIS A 170 -10.68 -0.71 -6.01
C HIS A 170 -9.39 0.07 -6.28
N ASP A 171 -8.47 -0.48 -7.08
CA ASP A 171 -7.33 0.28 -7.64
C ASP A 171 -7.81 1.34 -8.67
N ASN A 172 -6.92 2.25 -9.07
CA ASN A 172 -7.17 3.24 -10.10
C ASN A 172 -6.86 2.67 -11.50
N PHE A 173 -7.90 2.35 -12.26
CA PHE A 173 -7.84 1.85 -13.65
C PHE A 173 -7.96 2.97 -14.71
N HIS A 174 -7.71 4.23 -14.33
CA HIS A 174 -7.69 5.37 -15.25
C HIS A 174 -6.46 5.30 -16.18
N PRO A 175 -6.59 5.56 -17.49
CA PRO A 175 -5.49 5.44 -18.46
C PRO A 175 -4.27 6.32 -18.12
N ASP A 176 -4.51 7.54 -17.62
CA ASP A 176 -3.44 8.54 -17.44
C ASP A 176 -2.84 8.63 -16.02
N ASN A 177 -3.45 7.98 -15.02
CA ASN A 177 -3.08 8.17 -13.61
C ASN A 177 -3.03 6.85 -12.82
N SER A 178 -2.54 5.79 -13.46
CA SER A 178 -2.54 4.44 -12.90
C SER A 178 -1.14 3.87 -12.71
N HIS A 179 -1.03 2.90 -11.80
CA HIS A 179 0.16 2.06 -11.66
C HIS A 179 0.23 1.02 -12.80
N VAL A 180 1.37 0.35 -12.93
CA VAL A 180 1.65 -0.54 -14.08
C VAL A 180 0.61 -1.64 -14.29
N ILE A 181 0.14 -2.33 -13.23
CA ILE A 181 -0.85 -3.41 -13.35
C ILE A 181 -2.21 -2.89 -13.83
N PRO A 182 -2.87 -1.93 -13.16
CA PRO A 182 -4.17 -1.43 -13.62
C PRO A 182 -4.09 -0.78 -15.00
N ALA A 183 -2.99 -0.08 -15.33
CA ALA A 183 -2.75 0.47 -16.66
C ALA A 183 -2.71 -0.63 -17.73
N LEU A 184 -1.92 -1.69 -17.51
CA LEU A 184 -1.78 -2.78 -18.48
C LEU A 184 -3.07 -3.60 -18.59
N LEU A 185 -3.74 -3.93 -17.49
CA LEU A 185 -5.04 -4.62 -17.52
C LEU A 185 -6.03 -3.88 -18.41
N ARG A 186 -6.14 -2.56 -18.22
CA ARG A 186 -7.03 -1.72 -19.02
C ARG A 186 -6.61 -1.69 -20.50
N ARG A 187 -5.34 -1.46 -20.79
CA ARG A 187 -4.82 -1.39 -22.16
C ARG A 187 -4.99 -2.70 -22.92
N PHE A 188 -4.72 -3.84 -22.28
CA PHE A 188 -4.94 -5.15 -22.88
C PHE A 188 -6.42 -5.45 -23.08
N HIS A 189 -7.27 -5.05 -22.13
CA HIS A 189 -8.72 -5.21 -22.26
C HIS A 189 -9.25 -4.45 -23.48
N GLU A 190 -8.91 -3.17 -23.62
CA GLU A 190 -9.32 -2.35 -24.77
C GLU A 190 -8.77 -2.91 -26.09
N ALA A 191 -7.50 -3.31 -26.10
CA ALA A 191 -6.87 -3.92 -27.28
C ALA A 191 -7.54 -5.25 -27.69
N ALA A 192 -7.98 -6.06 -26.72
CA ALA A 192 -8.73 -7.28 -26.99
C ALA A 192 -10.11 -6.98 -27.59
N GLN A 193 -10.83 -5.99 -27.06
CA GLN A 193 -12.13 -5.56 -27.61
C GLN A 193 -12.00 -4.98 -29.02
N SER A 194 -10.97 -4.16 -29.26
CA SER A 194 -10.74 -3.52 -30.56
C SER A 194 -10.01 -4.41 -31.56
N HIS A 195 -9.65 -5.65 -31.19
CA HIS A 195 -8.84 -6.56 -32.00
C HIS A 195 -7.54 -5.91 -32.50
N ALA A 196 -6.90 -5.10 -31.64
CA ALA A 196 -5.64 -4.45 -32.00
C ALA A 196 -4.57 -5.51 -32.30
N PRO A 197 -3.72 -5.30 -33.33
CA PRO A 197 -2.70 -6.27 -33.70
C PRO A 197 -1.54 -6.32 -32.68
N GLU A 198 -1.32 -5.22 -31.96
CA GLU A 198 -0.26 -5.12 -30.96
C GLU A 198 -0.57 -4.14 -29.82
N VAL A 199 0.04 -4.39 -28.66
CA VAL A 199 0.11 -3.48 -27.52
C VAL A 199 1.57 -3.19 -27.23
N VAL A 200 1.95 -1.90 -27.29
CA VAL A 200 3.33 -1.45 -27.04
C VAL A 200 3.53 -1.10 -25.56
N VAL A 201 4.43 -1.79 -24.88
CA VAL A 201 4.89 -1.49 -23.51
C VAL A 201 6.21 -0.73 -23.61
N TRP A 202 6.33 0.38 -22.89
CA TRP A 202 7.57 1.17 -22.88
C TRP A 202 8.67 0.47 -22.07
N GLY A 203 9.90 0.56 -22.56
CA GLY A 203 11.08 -0.07 -21.96
C GLY A 203 11.41 -1.42 -22.59
N SER A 204 12.50 -2.03 -22.15
CA SER A 204 12.95 -3.34 -22.64
C SER A 204 12.13 -4.51 -22.09
N GLY A 205 11.39 -4.27 -21.00
CA GLY A 205 10.68 -5.29 -20.24
C GLY A 205 11.57 -6.12 -19.31
N THR A 206 12.89 -5.88 -19.30
CA THR A 206 13.84 -6.60 -18.44
C THR A 206 13.84 -6.20 -16.96
N PRO A 207 13.43 -4.99 -16.54
CA PRO A 207 13.40 -4.65 -15.13
C PRO A 207 12.54 -5.60 -14.31
N MET A 208 13.06 -6.01 -13.14
CA MET A 208 12.39 -6.92 -12.22
C MET A 208 11.67 -6.14 -11.12
N ARG A 209 10.41 -6.49 -10.88
CA ARG A 209 9.54 -5.87 -9.88
C ARG A 209 8.79 -6.94 -9.09
N GLU A 210 8.48 -6.59 -7.85
CA GLU A 210 7.65 -7.38 -6.96
C GLU A 210 6.22 -6.82 -6.91
N PHE A 211 5.23 -7.71 -6.82
CA PHE A 211 3.81 -7.35 -6.73
C PHE A 211 3.12 -8.21 -5.68
N LEU A 212 2.23 -7.60 -4.90
CA LEU A 212 1.41 -8.27 -3.89
C LEU A 212 -0.06 -7.90 -4.08
N HIS A 213 -0.94 -8.90 -4.01
CA HIS A 213 -2.38 -8.65 -4.08
C HIS A 213 -2.87 -7.89 -2.83
N VAL A 214 -3.81 -6.95 -2.97
CA VAL A 214 -4.28 -6.10 -1.87
C VAL A 214 -4.91 -6.91 -0.73
N ASP A 215 -5.55 -8.05 -1.03
CA ASP A 215 -6.12 -8.89 0.02
C ASP A 215 -5.06 -9.62 0.86
N ASP A 216 -3.92 -10.00 0.25
CA ASP A 216 -2.76 -10.48 1.01
C ASP A 216 -2.16 -9.35 1.86
N MET A 217 -2.08 -8.14 1.32
CA MET A 217 -1.63 -6.98 2.09
C MET A 217 -2.53 -6.74 3.32
N ALA A 218 -3.85 -6.81 3.15
CA ALA A 218 -4.81 -6.68 4.25
C ALA A 218 -4.65 -7.80 5.29
N ALA A 219 -4.48 -9.04 4.85
CA ALA A 219 -4.25 -10.18 5.73
C ALA A 219 -2.95 -10.02 6.54
N ALA A 220 -1.84 -9.67 5.89
CA ALA A 220 -0.56 -9.37 6.55
C ALA A 220 -0.69 -8.21 7.55
N SER A 221 -1.44 -7.18 7.20
CA SER A 221 -1.66 -6.02 8.07
C SER A 221 -2.41 -6.40 9.34
N ILE A 222 -3.49 -7.18 9.21
CA ILE A 222 -4.28 -7.66 10.35
C ILE A 222 -3.41 -8.59 11.21
N HIS A 223 -2.69 -9.53 10.60
CA HIS A 223 -1.73 -10.40 11.28
C HIS A 223 -0.74 -9.60 12.12
N VAL A 224 -0.04 -8.63 11.50
CA VAL A 224 0.96 -7.80 12.18
C VAL A 224 0.35 -6.94 13.29
N MET A 225 -0.87 -6.43 13.13
CA MET A 225 -1.56 -5.66 14.18
C MET A 225 -1.90 -6.54 15.40
N GLU A 226 -2.31 -7.78 15.15
CA GLU A 226 -2.85 -8.68 16.18
C GLU A 226 -1.79 -9.53 16.89
N LEU A 227 -0.54 -9.56 16.39
CA LEU A 227 0.58 -10.21 17.10
C LEU A 227 0.67 -9.73 18.56
N ALA A 228 1.06 -10.64 19.45
CA ALA A 228 1.46 -10.27 20.81
C ALA A 228 2.58 -9.22 20.77
N ARG A 229 2.55 -8.26 21.70
CA ARG A 229 3.50 -7.14 21.70
C ARG A 229 4.94 -7.63 21.84
N GLU A 230 5.14 -8.63 22.68
CA GLU A 230 6.43 -9.24 22.98
C GLU A 230 7.03 -9.88 21.72
N VAL A 231 6.22 -10.65 20.98
CA VAL A 231 6.62 -11.26 19.70
C VAL A 231 6.99 -10.20 18.67
N TRP A 232 6.21 -9.11 18.58
CA TRP A 232 6.53 -7.99 17.69
C TRP A 232 7.84 -7.30 18.09
N GLN A 233 8.08 -7.10 19.40
CA GLN A 233 9.30 -6.48 19.92
C GLN A 233 10.55 -7.36 19.74
N GLU A 234 10.42 -8.68 19.84
CA GLU A 234 11.54 -9.62 19.61
C GLU A 234 12.03 -9.61 18.16
N ASN A 235 11.16 -9.27 17.21
CA ASN A 235 11.45 -9.27 15.77
C ASN A 235 11.66 -7.86 15.19
N THR A 236 11.62 -6.82 16.02
CA THR A 236 11.80 -5.42 15.58
C THR A 236 12.76 -4.68 16.51
N ALA A 237 13.14 -3.46 16.13
CA ALA A 237 13.90 -2.57 17.02
C ALA A 237 13.15 -1.25 17.23
N PRO A 238 13.25 -0.59 18.39
CA PRO A 238 12.47 0.63 18.70
C PRO A 238 12.62 1.79 17.72
N MET A 239 13.71 1.84 16.95
CA MET A 239 14.00 2.89 15.94
C MET A 239 14.15 2.32 14.51
N LEU A 240 13.80 1.04 14.35
CA LEU A 240 13.73 0.31 13.08
C LEU A 240 12.58 -0.71 13.17
N SER A 241 11.40 -0.18 13.49
CA SER A 241 10.22 -0.93 13.97
C SER A 241 9.33 -1.49 12.86
N HIS A 242 9.59 -1.02 11.65
CA HIS A 242 8.77 -1.15 10.48
C HIS A 242 8.97 -2.55 9.87
N ILE A 243 7.96 -3.14 9.22
CA ILE A 243 8.02 -4.51 8.67
C ILE A 243 7.68 -4.48 7.17
N ASN A 244 8.52 -5.09 6.34
CA ASN A 244 8.24 -5.24 4.92
C ASN A 244 7.08 -6.21 4.67
N VAL A 245 6.19 -5.85 3.74
CA VAL A 245 5.06 -6.70 3.33
C VAL A 245 5.08 -6.88 1.82
N GLY A 246 5.38 -8.09 1.39
CA GLY A 246 5.60 -8.45 0.00
C GLY A 246 5.63 -9.96 -0.18
N THR A 247 5.99 -10.40 -1.38
CA THR A 247 6.17 -11.83 -1.70
C THR A 247 7.63 -12.27 -1.52
N GLY A 248 8.58 -11.34 -1.57
CA GLY A 248 10.02 -11.64 -1.67
C GLY A 248 10.43 -12.21 -3.03
N VAL A 249 9.51 -12.20 -4.01
CA VAL A 249 9.70 -12.78 -5.35
C VAL A 249 9.43 -11.71 -6.40
N ASP A 250 10.38 -11.49 -7.28
CA ASP A 250 10.24 -10.59 -8.40
C ASP A 250 9.96 -11.31 -9.72
N CYS A 251 9.33 -10.58 -10.64
CA CYS A 251 9.15 -10.97 -12.04
C CYS A 251 9.57 -9.83 -12.94
N THR A 252 9.94 -10.13 -14.18
CA THR A 252 10.22 -9.11 -15.18
C THR A 252 8.93 -8.38 -15.60
N ILE A 253 9.04 -7.12 -16.02
CA ILE A 253 7.90 -6.42 -16.67
C ILE A 253 7.41 -7.18 -17.91
N ARG A 254 8.30 -7.92 -18.59
CA ARG A 254 7.95 -8.81 -19.70
C ARG A 254 7.02 -9.93 -19.28
N GLU A 255 7.40 -10.70 -18.25
CA GLU A 255 6.57 -11.76 -17.70
C GLU A 255 5.23 -11.21 -17.20
N LEU A 256 5.23 -10.05 -16.52
CA LEU A 256 4.00 -9.40 -16.09
C LEU A 256 3.07 -9.08 -17.27
N ALA A 257 3.56 -8.39 -18.30
CA ALA A 257 2.74 -8.00 -19.44
C ALA A 257 2.20 -9.21 -20.21
N GLN A 258 3.02 -10.27 -20.36
CA GLN A 258 2.60 -11.52 -20.99
C GLN A 258 1.53 -12.25 -20.15
N THR A 259 1.68 -12.28 -18.83
CA THR A 259 0.70 -12.87 -17.91
C THR A 259 -0.62 -12.11 -17.98
N ILE A 260 -0.59 -10.77 -17.98
CA ILE A 260 -1.79 -9.94 -18.14
C ILE A 260 -2.46 -10.20 -19.49
N ALA A 261 -1.69 -10.24 -20.59
CA ALA A 261 -2.24 -10.55 -21.92
C ALA A 261 -2.98 -11.90 -21.94
N LYS A 262 -2.39 -12.93 -21.31
CA LYS A 262 -3.02 -14.25 -21.15
C LYS A 262 -4.30 -14.17 -20.32
N VAL A 263 -4.27 -13.51 -19.16
CA VAL A 263 -5.43 -13.35 -18.27
C VAL A 263 -6.60 -12.65 -18.96
N VAL A 264 -6.30 -11.61 -19.75
CA VAL A 264 -7.30 -10.85 -20.50
C VAL A 264 -7.84 -11.61 -21.71
N GLY A 265 -7.09 -12.60 -22.20
CA GLY A 265 -7.40 -13.32 -23.44
C GLY A 265 -6.98 -12.59 -24.72
N TYR A 266 -6.05 -11.64 -24.62
CA TYR A 266 -5.56 -10.87 -25.77
C TYR A 266 -4.72 -11.74 -26.72
N GLN A 267 -5.09 -11.75 -28.00
CA GLN A 267 -4.47 -12.60 -29.03
C GLN A 267 -3.44 -11.89 -29.92
N GLY A 268 -3.30 -10.56 -29.78
CA GLY A 268 -2.31 -9.79 -30.54
C GLY A 268 -0.91 -9.89 -29.94
N ARG A 269 0.03 -9.12 -30.49
CA ARG A 269 1.44 -9.15 -30.05
C ARG A 269 1.68 -8.20 -28.87
N VAL A 270 2.45 -8.64 -27.89
CA VAL A 270 3.03 -7.76 -26.86
C VAL A 270 4.38 -7.27 -27.36
N VAL A 271 4.51 -5.97 -27.59
CA VAL A 271 5.72 -5.34 -28.14
C VAL A 271 6.37 -4.47 -27.08
N PHE A 272 7.69 -4.50 -26.98
CA PHE A 272 8.47 -3.67 -26.06
C PHE A 272 9.23 -2.60 -26.83
N ASP A 273 8.98 -1.33 -26.51
CA ASP A 273 9.71 -0.19 -27.08
C ASP A 273 10.94 0.16 -26.22
N ALA A 274 12.06 -0.46 -26.55
CA ALA A 274 13.35 -0.27 -25.87
C ALA A 274 14.00 1.10 -26.17
N ALA A 275 13.43 1.93 -27.05
CA ALA A 275 13.88 3.32 -27.19
C ALA A 275 13.44 4.20 -26.01
N LYS A 276 12.44 3.73 -25.23
CA LYS A 276 12.05 4.35 -23.95
C LYS A 276 12.92 3.82 -22.81
N PRO A 277 13.30 4.65 -21.84
CA PRO A 277 14.19 4.25 -20.77
C PRO A 277 13.53 3.25 -19.82
N ASP A 278 14.35 2.31 -19.33
CA ASP A 278 13.97 1.45 -18.21
C ASP A 278 14.16 2.16 -16.86
N GLY A 279 13.43 1.71 -15.85
CA GLY A 279 13.71 2.07 -14.45
C GLY A 279 14.91 1.31 -13.88
N THR A 280 15.04 1.30 -12.55
CA THR A 280 16.10 0.48 -11.90
C THR A 280 15.99 -0.99 -12.28
N PRO A 281 17.11 -1.72 -12.47
CA PRO A 281 17.08 -3.11 -12.96
C PRO A 281 16.29 -4.07 -12.08
N ARG A 282 16.33 -3.89 -10.76
CA ARG A 282 15.69 -4.77 -9.79
C ARG A 282 15.18 -3.96 -8.60
N LYS A 283 13.95 -4.24 -8.15
CA LYS A 283 13.34 -3.61 -6.97
C LYS A 283 12.35 -4.58 -6.32
N LEU A 284 12.72 -5.12 -5.17
CA LEU A 284 11.89 -5.99 -4.32
C LEU A 284 12.25 -5.85 -2.84
N LEU A 285 11.31 -6.19 -1.96
CA LEU A 285 11.53 -6.20 -0.52
C LEU A 285 12.16 -7.51 -0.05
N ASP A 286 12.99 -7.44 0.98
CA ASP A 286 13.31 -8.60 1.80
C ASP A 286 12.21 -8.75 2.86
N VAL A 287 11.51 -9.87 2.84
CA VAL A 287 10.36 -10.16 3.71
C VAL A 287 10.71 -11.19 4.79
N THR A 288 12.00 -11.42 5.05
CA THR A 288 12.47 -12.37 6.07
C THR A 288 11.83 -12.12 7.44
N ARG A 289 11.71 -10.84 7.85
CA ARG A 289 11.07 -10.46 9.12
C ARG A 289 9.59 -10.87 9.17
N LEU A 290 8.84 -10.67 8.09
CA LEU A 290 7.42 -11.05 8.03
C LEU A 290 7.24 -12.57 8.05
N HIS A 291 8.10 -13.30 7.34
CA HIS A 291 8.11 -14.77 7.34
C HIS A 291 8.46 -15.32 8.73
N GLN A 292 9.43 -14.72 9.44
CA GLN A 292 9.77 -15.08 10.83
C GLN A 292 8.61 -14.84 11.79
N LEU A 293 7.76 -13.85 11.51
CA LEU A 293 6.51 -13.58 12.22
C LEU A 293 5.36 -14.54 11.82
N GLY A 294 5.63 -15.55 10.99
CA GLY A 294 4.69 -16.63 10.67
C GLY A 294 3.67 -16.31 9.59
N TRP A 295 3.85 -15.24 8.82
CA TRP A 295 2.95 -14.88 7.73
C TRP A 295 3.61 -15.08 6.36
N TYR A 296 2.87 -15.66 5.42
CA TYR A 296 3.25 -15.86 4.03
C TYR A 296 2.07 -15.49 3.13
N HIS A 297 2.36 -14.94 1.95
CA HIS A 297 1.32 -14.60 0.97
C HIS A 297 0.68 -15.86 0.39
N GLU A 298 -0.61 -15.79 0.07
CA GLU A 298 -1.37 -16.93 -0.46
C GLU A 298 -1.74 -16.76 -1.94
N ILE A 299 -1.82 -15.51 -2.43
CA ILE A 299 -2.31 -15.21 -3.77
C ILE A 299 -1.13 -15.08 -4.73
N SER A 300 -1.00 -16.06 -5.64
CA SER A 300 -0.02 -16.00 -6.72
C SER A 300 -0.34 -14.87 -7.72
N LEU A 301 0.67 -14.40 -8.45
CA LEU A 301 0.50 -13.31 -9.43
C LEU A 301 -0.58 -13.62 -10.48
N GLU A 302 -0.59 -14.82 -11.05
CA GLU A 302 -1.58 -15.19 -12.08
C GLU A 302 -3.00 -15.25 -11.51
N ALA A 303 -3.19 -15.87 -10.33
CA ALA A 303 -4.49 -15.96 -9.68
C ALA A 303 -5.02 -14.58 -9.27
N GLY A 304 -4.16 -13.75 -8.68
CA GLY A 304 -4.50 -12.39 -8.28
C GLY A 304 -4.85 -11.51 -9.48
N LEU A 305 -4.10 -11.59 -10.58
CA LEU A 305 -4.41 -10.85 -11.81
C LEU A 305 -5.76 -11.27 -12.40
N ALA A 306 -6.06 -12.57 -12.41
CA ALA A 306 -7.34 -13.08 -12.90
C ALA A 306 -8.51 -12.58 -12.04
N GLY A 307 -8.40 -12.65 -10.70
CA GLY A 307 -9.41 -12.11 -9.79
C GLY A 307 -9.57 -10.59 -9.90
N THR A 308 -8.46 -9.87 -10.06
CA THR A 308 -8.47 -8.41 -10.27
C THR A 308 -9.15 -8.05 -11.59
N TYR A 309 -8.86 -8.78 -12.66
CA TYR A 309 -9.49 -8.56 -13.96
C TYR A 309 -10.99 -8.85 -13.92
N GLN A 310 -11.41 -9.93 -13.25
CA GLN A 310 -12.82 -10.23 -13.05
C GLN A 310 -13.53 -9.09 -12.30
N TRP A 311 -12.94 -8.60 -11.22
CA TRP A 311 -13.49 -7.44 -10.50
C TRP A 311 -13.58 -6.20 -11.39
N PHE A 312 -12.55 -5.94 -12.21
CA PHE A 312 -12.55 -4.84 -13.18
C PHE A 312 -13.71 -4.96 -14.16
N LEU A 313 -13.96 -6.15 -14.72
CA LEU A 313 -15.06 -6.40 -15.66
C LEU A 313 -16.43 -6.11 -15.05
N GLU A 314 -16.63 -6.47 -13.79
CA GLU A 314 -17.87 -6.25 -13.04
C GLU A 314 -18.08 -4.78 -12.62
N ASN A 315 -17.03 -3.96 -12.65
CA ASN A 315 -17.04 -2.59 -12.13
C ASN A 315 -16.65 -1.52 -13.15
N GLN A 316 -16.73 -1.82 -14.45
CA GLN A 316 -16.32 -0.91 -15.52
C GLN A 316 -17.03 0.45 -15.51
N GLN A 317 -18.27 0.51 -15.01
CA GLN A 317 -19.01 1.78 -14.94
C GLN A 317 -18.73 2.59 -13.66
N ARG A 318 -17.82 2.12 -12.80
CA ARG A 318 -17.54 2.70 -11.48
C ARG A 318 -16.06 3.01 -11.27
N PHE A 319 -15.31 3.27 -12.34
CA PHE A 319 -13.90 3.63 -12.23
C PHE A 319 -13.72 4.85 -11.32
N ARG A 320 -12.80 4.72 -10.35
CA ARG A 320 -12.30 5.88 -9.62
C ARG A 320 -11.31 6.59 -10.52
N GLY A 321 -11.67 7.78 -10.98
CA GLY A 321 -10.79 8.79 -11.56
C GLY A 321 -10.68 9.96 -10.61
#